data_AF-A0A194S4Q6-F1
#
_entry.id   AF-A0A194S4Q6-F1
#
_cell.length_a   1.000
_cell.length_b   1.000
_cell.length_c   1.000
_cell.angle_alpha   90.00
_cell.angle_beta   90.00
_cell.angle_gamma   90.00
#
_symmetry.space_group_name_H-M   'P 1'
#
loop_
_entity.id
_entity.type
_entity.pdbx_description
1 polymer ?
#
loop_
_entity_poly.entity_id
_entity_poly.type
_entity_poly.pdbx_seq_one_letter_code
_entity_poly.pdbx_strand_id
1 'polypeptide(L)'
;ALTALALALAPWCAEASVGDRAPAYQRCVDSCRAELCADRASSAPPPPRDDAPWSGYSSSPLWPCRATCQYACQQHLTDLALAQPGLPPGHQVQFHGKWPFHRFDLSHLPLEPLSVLFSLANLWAHWVGLRTLRNLARTARMSEGKRLARVYAAYAVSGCLAWVASTVFHTRDTDATERLDYFLAAGTMLAGLWAGVVRLQGWYAPTSKGARVAPAQRRAAGVWTLVVFAVFALHCTYLARRERFDYGYNVRFNVGVALSTILLWSAWLSSYPSARARFRAPHYLAPLAPLVLLPALTALELLDFAPFGPGGLRLLDAHALWHLSTVSVVRAWYRFLEKDVRWIDGQGEGGDPGSVLPAAPSMSAAAGVGGGGAGAGGGRSGGAAPSAHGAGPAASRRRASLFTLERLHAEGRRVTEVGRGLGLGILGMVTPRLGGPAPAEGGAAGHGRSASRGGAGGAGAQGGPGEEAKAARAD
;
A
#
# COMPACT_ATOMS: atom_id res chain seq x y z
N ALA A 1 0.22 13.55 -0.80
CA ALA A 1 1.16 12.60 -1.45
C ALA A 1 2.53 13.23 -1.68
N LEU A 2 2.80 13.93 -2.79
CA LEU A 2 4.14 14.47 -3.11
C LEU A 2 4.77 15.35 -2.02
N THR A 3 3.98 16.24 -1.39
CA THR A 3 4.46 17.11 -0.30
C THR A 3 4.89 16.33 0.95
N ALA A 4 4.10 15.31 1.34
CA ALA A 4 4.43 14.40 2.44
C ALA A 4 5.68 13.56 2.11
N LEU A 5 5.85 13.20 0.83
CA LEU A 5 7.04 12.50 0.35
C LEU A 5 8.31 13.38 0.40
N ALA A 6 8.18 14.67 0.09
CA ALA A 6 9.29 15.63 0.20
C ALA A 6 9.71 15.85 1.66
N LEU A 7 8.74 15.91 2.59
CA LEU A 7 8.99 15.95 4.04
C LEU A 7 9.75 14.70 4.53
N ALA A 8 9.37 13.50 4.07
CA ALA A 8 10.03 12.25 4.42
C ALA A 8 11.49 12.10 3.90
N LEU A 9 11.95 13.02 3.03
CA LEU A 9 13.33 13.07 2.54
C LEU A 9 14.19 14.12 3.28
N ALA A 10 13.60 14.93 4.15
CA ALA A 10 14.32 15.95 4.92
C ALA A 10 15.23 15.31 5.99
N PRO A 11 16.43 15.86 6.23
CA PRO A 11 17.29 15.41 7.33
C PRO A 11 16.74 15.92 8.68
N TRP A 12 16.15 15.03 9.47
CA TRP A 12 15.80 15.33 10.85
C TRP A 12 16.98 15.10 11.82
N CYS A 13 17.13 16.00 12.78
CA CYS A 13 18.01 15.79 13.93
C CYS A 13 17.29 14.87 14.93
N ALA A 14 17.95 13.80 15.35
CA ALA A 14 17.41 12.87 16.34
C ALA A 14 17.63 13.40 17.76
N GLU A 15 16.67 14.16 18.30
CA GLU A 15 16.61 14.45 19.73
C GLU A 15 16.05 13.23 20.51
N ALA A 16 16.47 13.07 21.76
CA ALA A 16 15.83 12.15 22.69
C ALA A 16 14.40 12.62 23.01
N SER A 17 13.48 11.69 23.23
CA SER A 17 12.08 12.04 23.48
C SER A 17 11.92 12.90 24.73
N VAL A 18 10.85 13.70 24.77
CA VAL A 18 10.57 14.62 25.88
C VAL A 18 10.51 13.89 27.22
N GLY A 19 9.91 12.69 27.25
CA GLY A 19 9.86 11.84 28.45
C GLY A 19 11.23 11.35 28.92
N ASP A 20 12.16 11.03 28.02
CA ASP A 20 13.51 10.54 28.37
C ASP A 20 14.36 11.63 29.02
N ARG A 21 14.12 12.89 28.61
CA ARG A 21 14.77 14.09 29.16
C ARG A 21 14.17 14.53 30.49
N ALA A 22 13.00 14.03 30.88
CA ALA A 22 12.33 14.45 32.11
C ALA A 22 13.10 13.97 33.36
N PRO A 23 13.57 14.86 34.25
CA PRO A 23 14.30 14.45 35.45
C PRO A 23 13.47 13.58 36.40
N ALA A 24 12.14 13.71 36.37
CA ALA A 24 11.22 12.85 37.11
C ALA A 24 11.25 11.39 36.61
N TYR A 25 11.35 11.19 35.28
CA TYR A 25 11.44 9.86 34.68
C TYR A 25 12.76 9.18 35.03
N GLN A 26 13.87 9.89 34.88
CA GLN A 26 15.20 9.40 35.21
C GLN A 26 15.29 8.97 36.68
N ARG A 27 14.88 9.85 37.62
CA ARG A 27 14.83 9.53 39.05
C ARG A 27 13.93 8.33 39.36
N CYS A 28 12.73 8.26 38.78
CA CYS A 28 11.83 7.13 38.98
C CYS A 28 12.47 5.81 38.54
N VAL A 29 13.08 5.78 37.35
CA VAL A 29 13.71 4.58 36.81
C VAL A 29 14.91 4.16 37.67
N ASP A 30 15.72 5.10 38.15
CA ASP A 30 16.88 4.78 38.99
C ASP A 30 16.47 4.31 40.40
N SER A 31 15.47 4.92 41.03
CA SER A 31 14.87 4.40 42.29
C SER A 31 14.31 2.99 42.11
N CYS A 32 13.50 2.77 41.07
CA CYS A 32 12.98 1.45 40.76
C CYS A 32 14.10 0.42 40.54
N ARG A 33 15.20 0.81 39.87
CA ARG A 33 16.33 -0.09 39.65
C ARG A 33 17.08 -0.41 40.95
N ALA A 34 17.22 0.55 41.85
CA ALA A 34 17.83 0.33 43.16
C ALA A 34 17.01 -0.67 44.02
N GLU A 35 15.68 -0.65 43.92
CA GLU A 35 14.80 -1.52 44.71
C GLU A 35 14.49 -2.87 44.05
N LEU A 36 14.19 -2.88 42.75
CA LEU A 36 13.74 -4.06 42.01
C LEU A 36 14.89 -4.86 41.40
N CYS A 37 16.02 -4.21 41.08
CA CYS A 37 17.15 -4.83 40.38
C CYS A 37 18.37 -5.07 41.27
N ALA A 38 18.37 -4.64 42.53
CA ALA A 38 19.40 -5.05 43.49
C ALA A 38 19.33 -6.58 43.69
N ASP A 39 20.48 -7.23 43.70
CA ASP A 39 20.55 -8.67 43.91
C ASP A 39 19.92 -9.05 45.26
N ARG A 40 19.11 -10.12 45.26
CA ARG A 40 18.50 -10.69 46.49
C ARG A 40 19.51 -11.33 47.46
N ALA A 41 20.76 -10.88 47.44
CA ALA A 41 21.80 -11.21 48.41
C ALA A 41 21.66 -10.39 49.71
N SER A 42 21.04 -9.21 49.66
CA SER A 42 20.70 -8.43 50.86
C SER A 42 19.42 -8.98 51.51
N SER A 43 19.55 -9.58 52.69
CA SER A 43 18.47 -10.09 53.55
C SER A 43 17.61 -8.99 54.21
N ALA A 44 17.65 -7.76 53.70
CA ALA A 44 16.81 -6.68 54.17
C ALA A 44 15.36 -6.88 53.69
N PRO A 45 14.34 -6.75 54.56
CA PRO A 45 12.97 -6.66 54.09
C PRO A 45 12.83 -5.43 53.18
N PRO A 46 12.08 -5.52 52.06
CA PRO A 46 11.85 -4.36 51.21
C PRO A 46 11.14 -3.26 52.03
N PRO A 47 11.40 -1.96 51.74
CA PRO A 47 10.63 -0.89 52.35
C PRO A 47 9.12 -1.05 52.05
N PRO A 48 8.22 -0.44 52.85
CA PRO A 48 6.78 -0.53 52.65
C PRO A 48 6.41 -0.22 51.20
N ARG A 49 5.72 -1.16 50.54
CA ARG A 49 5.60 -1.22 49.07
C ARG A 49 4.42 -0.44 48.52
N ASP A 50 3.57 0.10 49.37
CA ASP A 50 2.16 0.26 49.04
C ASP A 50 1.88 1.45 48.09
N ASP A 51 2.79 2.43 48.03
CA ASP A 51 2.67 3.64 47.20
C ASP A 51 3.64 3.70 46.00
N ALA A 52 4.57 2.74 45.85
CA ALA A 52 5.61 2.82 44.82
C ALA A 52 5.07 2.51 43.40
N PRO A 53 5.39 3.29 42.35
CA PRO A 53 4.89 3.07 40.99
C PRO A 53 5.15 1.67 40.39
N TRP A 54 6.18 0.97 40.89
CA TRP A 54 6.60 -0.35 40.46
C TRP A 54 6.12 -1.49 41.39
N SER A 55 5.32 -1.22 42.42
CA SER A 55 4.89 -2.21 43.43
C SER A 55 4.15 -3.41 42.84
N GLY A 56 3.28 -3.18 41.85
CA GLY A 56 2.55 -4.20 41.09
C GLY A 56 3.36 -4.89 39.98
N TYR A 57 4.67 -4.68 39.90
CA TYR A 57 5.50 -5.12 38.79
C TYR A 57 6.59 -6.10 39.24
N SER A 58 6.85 -7.12 38.40
CA SER A 58 7.93 -8.08 38.59
C SER A 58 8.79 -8.21 37.33
N SER A 59 10.07 -8.49 37.52
CA SER A 59 11.00 -8.80 36.43
C SER A 59 10.83 -10.25 35.96
N SER A 60 10.96 -10.48 34.65
CA SER A 60 10.96 -11.81 34.02
C SER A 60 12.00 -11.86 32.89
N PRO A 61 12.30 -13.03 32.28
CA PRO A 61 13.20 -13.09 31.13
C PRO A 61 12.72 -12.25 29.93
N LEU A 62 11.41 -12.14 29.73
CA LEU A 62 10.81 -11.28 28.69
C LEU A 62 10.81 -9.80 29.11
N TRP A 63 10.67 -9.51 30.40
CA TRP A 63 10.72 -8.17 30.97
C TRP A 63 11.87 -8.03 31.98
N PRO A 64 13.12 -7.87 31.50
CA PRO A 64 14.27 -7.63 32.37
C PRO A 64 14.03 -6.41 33.26
N CYS A 65 14.61 -6.42 34.46
CA CYS A 65 14.27 -5.44 35.50
C CYS A 65 14.34 -3.97 35.03
N ARG A 66 15.35 -3.58 34.23
CA ARG A 66 15.43 -2.23 33.64
C ARG A 66 14.21 -1.90 32.77
N ALA A 67 13.76 -2.81 31.91
CA ALA A 67 12.59 -2.61 31.05
C ALA A 67 11.29 -2.54 31.87
N THR A 68 11.17 -3.34 32.93
CA THR A 68 10.06 -3.26 33.89
C THR A 68 9.99 -1.89 34.56
N CYS A 69 11.12 -1.36 35.05
CA CYS A 69 11.21 -0.03 35.64
C CYS A 69 10.90 1.09 34.64
N GLN A 70 11.47 1.02 33.43
CA GLN A 70 11.18 1.97 32.36
C GLN A 70 9.69 2.04 32.05
N TYR A 71 9.01 0.88 31.94
CA TYR A 71 7.57 0.81 31.72
C TYR A 71 6.78 1.38 32.90
N ALA A 72 7.02 0.91 34.13
CA ALA A 72 6.26 1.34 35.31
C ALA A 72 6.32 2.86 35.52
N CYS A 73 7.51 3.45 35.40
CA CYS A 73 7.71 4.90 35.49
C CYS A 73 7.08 5.69 34.34
N GLN A 74 7.12 5.16 33.12
CA GLN A 74 6.46 5.74 31.95
C GLN A 74 4.94 5.77 32.12
N GLN A 75 4.34 4.69 32.63
CA GLN A 75 2.91 4.65 32.92
C GLN A 75 2.53 5.69 33.97
N HIS A 76 3.18 5.63 35.15
CA HIS A 76 2.88 6.49 36.29
C HIS A 76 3.01 7.99 35.99
N LEU A 77 4.08 8.42 35.30
CA LEU A 77 4.24 9.82 34.93
C LEU A 77 3.22 10.27 33.87
N THR A 78 2.78 9.37 32.98
CA THR A 78 1.70 9.67 32.04
C THR A 78 0.38 9.82 32.79
N ASP A 79 0.08 8.95 33.75
CA ASP A 79 -1.14 9.00 34.55
C ASP A 79 -1.19 10.29 35.39
N LEU A 80 -0.06 10.71 35.98
CA LEU A 80 0.06 12.01 36.66
C LEU A 80 -0.17 13.20 35.71
N ALA A 81 0.43 13.18 34.51
CA ALA A 81 0.27 14.26 33.52
C ALA A 81 -1.15 14.37 32.94
N LEU A 82 -1.90 13.26 32.91
CA LEU A 82 -3.31 13.23 32.53
C LEU A 82 -4.26 13.60 33.68
N ALA A 83 -3.87 13.32 34.93
CA ALA A 83 -4.67 13.62 36.12
C ALA A 83 -4.52 15.05 36.65
N GLN A 84 -3.39 15.73 36.40
CA GLN A 84 -3.12 17.07 36.94
C GLN A 84 -3.37 18.21 35.93
N PRO A 85 -3.91 19.36 36.38
CA PRO A 85 -3.95 20.61 35.61
C PRO A 85 -2.57 21.28 35.35
N GLY A 86 -1.46 20.53 35.48
CA GLY A 86 -0.11 20.81 34.96
C GLY A 86 0.68 19.50 34.80
N LEU A 87 1.79 19.40 34.07
CA LEU A 87 2.49 20.40 33.23
C LEU A 87 3.40 19.63 32.22
N PRO A 88 3.16 19.68 30.89
CA PRO A 88 2.03 20.31 30.20
C PRO A 88 0.74 19.49 30.46
N PRO A 89 -0.34 20.13 30.96
CA PRO A 89 -1.53 19.39 31.38
C PRO A 89 -2.23 18.66 30.23
N GLY A 90 -2.74 17.47 30.52
CA GLY A 90 -3.68 16.76 29.66
C GLY A 90 -3.09 16.16 28.38
N HIS A 91 -1.77 16.14 28.24
CA HIS A 91 -1.08 15.61 27.06
C HIS A 91 -0.08 14.52 27.45
N GLN A 92 -0.14 13.39 26.76
CA GLN A 92 0.87 12.34 26.86
C GLN A 92 2.18 12.83 26.21
N VAL A 93 3.32 12.20 26.54
CA VAL A 93 4.60 12.42 25.85
C VAL A 93 5.24 11.08 25.47
N GLN A 94 6.10 11.09 24.46
CA GLN A 94 6.88 9.92 24.07
C GLN A 94 8.07 9.68 25.03
N PHE A 95 8.42 8.40 25.19
CA PHE A 95 9.61 7.89 25.89
C PHE A 95 10.28 6.86 24.97
N HIS A 96 11.60 6.90 24.83
CA HIS A 96 12.40 6.06 23.92
C HIS A 96 11.89 6.05 22.47
N GLY A 97 11.36 7.20 22.00
CA GLY A 97 10.75 7.35 20.67
C GLY A 97 9.32 6.83 20.54
N LYS A 98 8.66 6.41 21.63
CA LYS A 98 7.40 5.66 21.59
C LYS A 98 6.36 6.18 22.58
N TRP A 99 5.09 6.01 22.23
CA TRP A 99 3.97 6.37 23.09
C TRP A 99 3.75 5.37 24.24
N PRO A 100 3.16 5.80 25.37
CA PRO A 100 3.03 4.97 26.55
C PRO A 100 1.75 4.10 26.50
N PHE A 101 1.82 2.95 25.83
CA PHE A 101 0.69 2.01 25.74
C PHE A 101 0.41 1.27 27.06
N HIS A 102 -0.84 0.86 27.25
CA HIS A 102 -1.25 -0.10 28.28
C HIS A 102 -1.05 -1.52 27.77
N ARG A 103 -0.21 -2.31 28.46
CA ARG A 103 -0.22 -3.77 28.33
C ARG A 103 -1.47 -4.35 29.01
N PHE A 104 -2.05 -5.40 28.45
CA PHE A 104 -3.07 -6.16 29.19
C PHE A 104 -2.40 -6.97 30.31
N ASP A 105 -3.01 -6.93 31.49
CA ASP A 105 -2.59 -7.57 32.73
C ASP A 105 -2.69 -9.11 32.72
N LEU A 106 -3.49 -9.66 31.79
CA LEU A 106 -3.77 -11.10 31.69
C LEU A 106 -2.61 -11.98 31.18
N SER A 107 -1.50 -11.42 30.69
CA SER A 107 -0.28 -12.21 30.41
C SER A 107 0.98 -11.35 30.32
N HIS A 108 2.16 -11.99 30.20
CA HIS A 108 3.47 -11.32 30.12
C HIS A 108 3.73 -10.59 28.78
N LEU A 109 2.69 -10.38 27.95
CA LEU A 109 2.63 -9.85 26.58
C LEU A 109 1.21 -9.28 26.33
N PRO A 110 0.95 -8.40 25.33
CA PRO A 110 1.87 -7.64 24.46
C PRO A 110 2.02 -6.16 24.89
N LEU A 111 2.96 -5.42 24.28
CA LEU A 111 3.13 -3.98 24.48
C LEU A 111 2.05 -3.15 23.74
N GLU A 112 1.75 -3.50 22.48
CA GLU A 112 0.81 -2.77 21.63
C GLU A 112 -0.31 -3.70 21.11
N PRO A 113 -1.37 -3.95 21.90
CA PRO A 113 -2.32 -5.02 21.59
C PRO A 113 -3.08 -4.87 20.28
N LEU A 114 -3.39 -3.64 19.85
CA LEU A 114 -4.09 -3.40 18.58
C LEU A 114 -3.14 -3.50 17.38
N SER A 115 -1.90 -2.99 17.47
CA SER A 115 -0.85 -3.22 16.46
C SER A 115 -0.60 -4.72 16.24
N VAL A 116 -0.58 -5.53 17.31
CA VAL A 116 -0.50 -7.01 17.23
C VAL A 116 -1.71 -7.61 16.51
N LEU A 117 -2.93 -7.22 16.88
CA LEU A 117 -4.16 -7.73 16.25
C LEU A 117 -4.22 -7.40 14.75
N PHE A 118 -3.84 -6.17 14.37
CA PHE A 118 -3.87 -5.72 12.99
C PHE A 118 -2.68 -6.26 12.16
N SER A 119 -1.53 -6.52 12.79
CA SER A 119 -0.44 -7.33 12.20
C SER A 119 -0.93 -8.74 11.84
N LEU A 120 -1.64 -9.41 12.76
CA LEU A 120 -2.23 -10.72 12.52
C LEU A 120 -3.31 -10.69 11.41
N ALA A 121 -4.09 -9.62 11.32
CA ALA A 121 -5.06 -9.44 10.24
C ALA A 121 -4.38 -9.27 8.86
N ASN A 122 -3.25 -8.56 8.80
CA ASN A 122 -2.44 -8.48 7.58
C ASN A 122 -1.75 -9.81 7.24
N LEU A 123 -1.22 -10.52 8.24
CA LEU A 123 -0.68 -11.87 8.07
C LEU A 123 -1.73 -12.82 7.46
N TRP A 124 -2.97 -12.78 7.96
CA TRP A 124 -4.09 -13.51 7.38
C TRP A 124 -4.34 -13.12 5.91
N ALA A 125 -4.35 -11.82 5.59
CA ALA A 125 -4.54 -11.34 4.22
C ALA A 125 -3.44 -11.85 3.27
N HIS A 126 -2.17 -11.81 3.69
CA HIS A 126 -1.04 -12.38 2.97
C HIS A 126 -1.12 -13.91 2.83
N TRP A 127 -1.52 -14.62 3.89
CA TRP A 127 -1.66 -16.07 3.89
C TRP A 127 -2.79 -16.57 2.99
N VAL A 128 -3.93 -15.88 2.94
CA VAL A 128 -5.00 -16.16 1.98
C VAL A 128 -4.50 -15.95 0.55
N GLY A 129 -3.83 -14.83 0.28
CA GLY A 129 -3.20 -14.56 -1.02
C GLY A 129 -2.19 -15.64 -1.43
N LEU A 130 -1.31 -16.05 -0.50
CA LEU A 130 -0.33 -17.10 -0.68
C LEU A 130 -0.98 -18.46 -0.99
N ARG A 131 -2.07 -18.81 -0.30
CA ARG A 131 -2.85 -20.04 -0.58
C ARG A 131 -3.42 -20.04 -2.01
N THR A 132 -4.05 -18.94 -2.43
CA THR A 132 -4.58 -18.78 -3.79
C THR A 132 -3.47 -18.89 -4.84
N LEU A 133 -2.35 -18.16 -4.66
CA LEU A 133 -1.24 -18.17 -5.61
C LEU A 133 -0.52 -19.52 -5.68
N ARG A 134 -0.35 -20.22 -4.54
CA ARG A 134 0.17 -21.60 -4.51
C ARG A 134 -0.77 -22.61 -5.15
N ASN A 135 -2.09 -22.39 -5.10
CA ASN A 135 -3.04 -23.22 -5.86
C ASN A 135 -2.81 -23.01 -7.37
N LEU A 136 -2.89 -21.76 -7.85
CA LEU A 136 -2.67 -21.41 -9.27
C LEU A 136 -1.31 -21.89 -9.80
N ALA A 137 -0.25 -21.84 -8.98
CA ALA A 137 1.09 -22.35 -9.34
C ALA A 137 1.14 -23.85 -9.68
N ARG A 138 0.12 -24.62 -9.26
CA ARG A 138 -0.09 -26.04 -9.56
C ARG A 138 -1.15 -26.25 -10.65
N THR A 139 -2.31 -25.58 -10.52
CA THR A 139 -3.55 -25.85 -11.27
C THR A 139 -3.77 -25.01 -12.53
N ALA A 140 -3.03 -23.89 -12.71
CA ALA A 140 -3.07 -23.12 -13.95
C ALA A 140 -2.77 -24.02 -15.18
N ARG A 141 -3.44 -23.80 -16.31
CA ARG A 141 -3.32 -24.67 -17.50
C ARG A 141 -1.98 -24.46 -18.22
N MET A 142 -1.52 -23.21 -18.30
CA MET A 142 -0.30 -22.80 -18.97
C MET A 142 0.92 -22.83 -18.06
N SER A 143 2.08 -23.11 -18.67
CA SER A 143 3.38 -23.03 -17.99
C SER A 143 3.72 -21.61 -17.50
N GLU A 144 3.19 -20.60 -18.19
CA GLU A 144 3.33 -19.17 -17.98
C GLU A 144 2.54 -18.72 -16.75
N GLY A 145 1.26 -19.12 -16.66
CA GLY A 145 0.43 -18.91 -15.47
C GLY A 145 1.05 -19.57 -14.24
N LYS A 146 1.48 -20.84 -14.36
CA LYS A 146 2.19 -21.55 -13.28
C LYS A 146 3.46 -20.83 -12.82
N ARG A 147 4.27 -20.28 -13.74
CA ARG A 147 5.50 -19.55 -13.39
C ARG A 147 5.22 -18.19 -12.76
N LEU A 148 4.29 -17.40 -13.30
CA LEU A 148 3.93 -16.11 -12.72
C LEU A 148 3.30 -16.26 -11.32
N ALA A 149 2.45 -17.27 -11.13
CA ALA A 149 1.88 -17.59 -9.81
C ALA A 149 2.97 -17.90 -8.76
N ARG A 150 4.10 -18.50 -9.13
CA ARG A 150 5.24 -18.74 -8.22
C ARG A 150 5.99 -17.45 -7.87
N VAL A 151 6.15 -16.54 -8.83
CA VAL A 151 6.75 -15.22 -8.61
C VAL A 151 5.92 -14.44 -7.59
N TYR A 152 4.60 -14.35 -7.80
CA TYR A 152 3.71 -13.70 -6.83
C TYR A 152 3.61 -14.46 -5.50
N ALA A 153 3.69 -15.80 -5.50
CA ALA A 153 3.74 -16.57 -4.25
C ALA A 153 5.01 -16.30 -3.43
N ALA A 154 6.15 -15.98 -4.06
CA ALA A 154 7.36 -15.59 -3.33
C ALA A 154 7.20 -14.24 -2.62
N TYR A 155 6.61 -13.24 -3.29
CA TYR A 155 6.18 -11.98 -2.65
C TYR A 155 5.17 -12.23 -1.51
N ALA A 156 4.24 -13.17 -1.69
CA ALA A 156 3.29 -13.50 -0.65
C ALA A 156 3.94 -14.17 0.57
N VAL A 157 4.99 -14.99 0.37
CA VAL A 157 5.81 -15.53 1.46
C VAL A 157 6.56 -14.43 2.20
N SER A 158 7.22 -13.49 1.51
CA SER A 158 7.96 -12.42 2.19
C SER A 158 7.04 -11.58 3.07
N GLY A 159 5.84 -11.24 2.56
CA GLY A 159 4.88 -10.50 3.37
C GLY A 159 4.31 -11.30 4.55
N CYS A 160 4.12 -12.62 4.43
CA CYS A 160 3.82 -13.45 5.61
C CYS A 160 4.95 -13.38 6.66
N LEU A 161 6.21 -13.38 6.24
CA LEU A 161 7.35 -13.26 7.16
C LEU A 161 7.39 -11.87 7.82
N ALA A 162 7.15 -10.81 7.06
CA ALA A 162 7.08 -9.44 7.58
C ALA A 162 6.00 -9.29 8.65
N TRP A 163 4.75 -9.70 8.37
CA TRP A 163 3.67 -9.55 9.34
C TRP A 163 3.81 -10.49 10.56
N VAL A 164 4.53 -11.61 10.44
CA VAL A 164 4.95 -12.39 11.62
C VAL A 164 5.96 -11.61 12.46
N ALA A 165 6.98 -10.99 11.84
CA ALA A 165 7.96 -10.18 12.55
C ALA A 165 7.33 -8.95 13.23
N SER A 166 6.45 -8.25 12.52
CA SER A 166 5.66 -7.13 13.06
C SER A 166 4.79 -7.56 14.24
N THR A 167 4.12 -8.72 14.14
CA THR A 167 3.39 -9.31 15.27
C THR A 167 4.31 -9.53 16.48
N VAL A 168 5.52 -10.08 16.27
CA VAL A 168 6.50 -10.33 17.34
C VAL A 168 7.06 -9.04 17.93
N PHE A 169 7.32 -8.02 17.11
CA PHE A 169 7.82 -6.70 17.52
C PHE A 169 6.81 -5.95 18.39
N HIS A 170 5.57 -5.77 17.92
CA HIS A 170 4.50 -5.13 18.70
C HIS A 170 4.07 -5.96 19.93
N THR A 171 4.35 -7.27 19.91
CA THR A 171 4.22 -8.14 21.08
C THR A 171 5.32 -7.87 22.11
N ARG A 172 6.59 -7.79 21.69
CA ARG A 172 7.72 -7.46 22.56
C ARG A 172 8.81 -6.69 21.81
N ASP A 173 8.87 -5.40 22.12
CA ASP A 173 9.81 -4.43 21.57
C ASP A 173 11.25 -4.61 22.07
N THR A 174 12.17 -5.02 21.19
CA THR A 174 13.60 -5.13 21.46
C THR A 174 14.39 -4.77 20.22
N ASP A 175 15.65 -4.34 20.41
CA ASP A 175 16.66 -4.15 19.36
C ASP A 175 16.69 -5.23 18.27
N ALA A 176 16.41 -6.49 18.62
CA ALA A 176 16.41 -7.61 17.69
C ALA A 176 15.07 -7.75 16.93
N THR A 177 13.94 -7.58 17.63
CA THR A 177 12.59 -7.68 17.03
C THR A 177 12.28 -6.46 16.15
N GLU A 178 12.71 -5.27 16.55
CA GLU A 178 12.66 -4.03 15.75
C GLU A 178 13.43 -4.18 14.43
N ARG A 179 14.71 -4.59 14.49
CA ARG A 179 15.53 -4.81 13.30
C ARG A 179 14.93 -5.87 12.39
N LEU A 180 14.40 -6.97 12.95
CA LEU A 180 13.77 -8.05 12.18
C LEU A 180 12.51 -7.57 11.44
N ASP A 181 11.66 -6.76 12.08
CA ASP A 181 10.45 -6.22 11.46
C ASP A 181 10.80 -5.30 10.29
N TYR A 182 11.63 -4.27 10.52
CA TYR A 182 12.04 -3.36 9.45
C TYR A 182 12.76 -4.08 8.30
N PHE A 183 13.60 -5.08 8.57
CA PHE A 183 14.25 -5.87 7.53
C PHE A 183 13.24 -6.66 6.70
N LEU A 184 12.25 -7.32 7.31
CA LEU A 184 11.29 -8.12 6.55
C LEU A 184 10.22 -7.25 5.86
N ALA A 185 9.90 -6.07 6.38
CA ALA A 185 9.14 -5.04 5.70
C ALA A 185 9.87 -4.56 4.43
N ALA A 186 11.12 -4.10 4.55
CA ALA A 186 11.95 -3.67 3.41
C ALA A 186 12.14 -4.81 2.39
N GLY A 187 12.40 -6.03 2.86
CA GLY A 187 12.49 -7.23 2.02
C GLY A 187 11.20 -7.54 1.26
N THR A 188 10.03 -7.27 1.85
CA THR A 188 8.73 -7.44 1.18
C THR A 188 8.47 -6.37 0.12
N MET A 189 8.86 -5.12 0.37
CA MET A 189 8.80 -4.05 -0.63
C MET A 189 9.70 -4.36 -1.82
N LEU A 190 10.94 -4.82 -1.57
CA LEU A 190 11.87 -5.27 -2.60
C LEU A 190 11.37 -6.51 -3.36
N ALA A 191 10.74 -7.48 -2.68
CA ALA A 191 10.10 -8.62 -3.34
C ALA A 191 8.93 -8.20 -4.24
N GLY A 192 8.18 -7.16 -3.84
CA GLY A 192 7.11 -6.56 -4.66
C GLY A 192 7.66 -5.89 -5.92
N LEU A 193 8.71 -5.08 -5.78
CA LEU A 193 9.43 -4.46 -6.89
C LEU A 193 10.02 -5.52 -7.84
N TRP A 194 10.67 -6.55 -7.28
CA TRP A 194 11.22 -7.68 -8.02
C TRP A 194 10.16 -8.39 -8.85
N ALA A 195 9.04 -8.76 -8.23
CA ALA A 195 7.93 -9.44 -8.88
C ALA A 195 7.30 -8.56 -9.98
N GLY A 196 7.17 -7.26 -9.74
CA GLY A 196 6.70 -6.28 -10.73
C GLY A 196 7.60 -6.20 -11.97
N VAL A 197 8.93 -6.19 -11.79
CA VAL A 197 9.87 -6.13 -12.94
C VAL A 197 9.84 -7.44 -13.73
N VAL A 198 9.86 -8.59 -13.04
CA VAL A 198 9.70 -9.91 -13.69
C VAL A 198 8.37 -9.99 -14.45
N ARG A 199 7.31 -9.37 -13.91
CA ARG A 199 5.99 -9.29 -14.53
C ARG A 199 5.96 -8.39 -15.76
N LEU A 200 6.56 -7.20 -15.70
CA LEU A 200 6.54 -6.23 -16.80
C LEU A 200 7.43 -6.69 -17.97
N GLN A 201 8.61 -7.23 -17.66
CA GLN A 201 9.58 -7.75 -18.64
C GLN A 201 9.19 -9.11 -19.24
N GLY A 202 8.11 -9.73 -18.73
CA GLY A 202 7.59 -11.00 -19.26
C GLY A 202 8.52 -12.20 -19.06
N TRP A 203 9.50 -12.15 -18.15
CA TRP A 203 10.52 -13.19 -17.99
C TRP A 203 9.98 -14.56 -17.50
N TYR A 204 8.71 -14.63 -17.11
CA TYR A 204 7.97 -15.87 -16.85
C TYR A 204 7.43 -16.54 -18.13
N ALA A 205 7.57 -15.92 -19.31
CA ALA A 205 7.00 -16.39 -20.57
C ALA A 205 8.00 -16.39 -21.75
N PRO A 206 7.98 -17.43 -22.62
CA PRO A 206 8.65 -17.41 -23.92
C PRO A 206 8.00 -16.38 -24.86
N THR A 207 8.81 -15.70 -25.67
CA THR A 207 8.36 -14.69 -26.64
C THR A 207 7.40 -15.23 -27.69
N SER A 208 7.61 -16.47 -28.17
CA SER A 208 6.72 -17.16 -29.11
C SER A 208 6.00 -18.37 -28.49
N LYS A 209 4.91 -18.84 -29.12
CA LYS A 209 4.15 -20.02 -28.67
C LYS A 209 4.96 -21.30 -28.94
N GLY A 210 4.99 -22.23 -27.97
CA GLY A 210 5.75 -23.49 -28.06
C GLY A 210 7.27 -23.37 -27.81
N ALA A 211 7.84 -22.16 -27.85
CA ALA A 211 9.26 -21.96 -27.56
C ALA A 211 9.59 -22.13 -26.07
N ARG A 212 10.86 -22.43 -25.77
CA ARG A 212 11.41 -22.31 -24.41
C ARG A 212 11.74 -20.84 -24.13
N VAL A 213 11.66 -20.41 -22.87
CA VAL A 213 12.12 -19.06 -22.44
C VAL A 213 13.56 -18.84 -22.93
N ALA A 214 13.88 -17.68 -23.48
CA ALA A 214 15.19 -17.46 -24.07
C ALA A 214 16.31 -17.48 -23.01
N PRO A 215 17.53 -17.97 -23.32
CA PRO A 215 18.67 -17.91 -22.40
C PRO A 215 19.01 -16.49 -21.95
N ALA A 216 18.79 -15.48 -22.81
CA ALA A 216 18.94 -14.07 -22.45
C ALA A 216 17.91 -13.61 -21.40
N GLN A 217 16.63 -13.95 -21.57
CA GLN A 217 15.58 -13.64 -20.59
C GLN A 217 15.87 -14.29 -19.22
N ARG A 218 16.30 -15.56 -19.20
CA ARG A 218 16.68 -16.24 -17.95
C ARG A 218 17.86 -15.58 -17.26
N ARG A 219 18.90 -15.19 -18.01
CA ARG A 219 20.06 -14.45 -17.47
C ARG A 219 19.64 -13.09 -16.91
N ALA A 220 18.83 -12.32 -17.63
CA ALA A 220 18.33 -11.03 -17.17
C ALA A 220 17.53 -11.15 -15.86
N ALA A 221 16.62 -12.13 -15.77
CA ALA A 221 15.87 -12.42 -14.54
C ALA A 221 16.77 -12.87 -13.38
N GLY A 222 17.79 -13.68 -13.65
CA GLY A 222 18.77 -14.09 -12.64
C GLY A 222 19.60 -12.92 -12.12
N VAL A 223 20.14 -12.09 -13.01
CA VAL A 223 20.90 -10.87 -12.67
C VAL A 223 20.03 -9.90 -11.87
N TRP A 224 18.78 -9.66 -12.29
CA TRP A 224 17.86 -8.81 -11.54
C TRP A 224 17.57 -9.35 -10.14
N THR A 225 17.35 -10.66 -10.01
CA THR A 225 17.14 -11.31 -8.70
C THR A 225 18.38 -11.15 -7.80
N LEU A 226 19.58 -11.29 -8.36
CA LEU A 226 20.85 -11.09 -7.65
C LEU A 226 21.03 -9.61 -7.22
N VAL A 227 20.69 -8.65 -8.09
CA VAL A 227 20.76 -7.21 -7.77
C VAL A 227 19.81 -6.87 -6.62
N VAL A 228 18.55 -7.32 -6.67
CA VAL A 228 17.59 -7.06 -5.58
C VAL A 228 18.06 -7.70 -4.26
N PHE A 229 18.58 -8.94 -4.32
CA PHE A 229 19.14 -9.60 -3.15
C PHE A 229 20.38 -8.88 -2.59
N ALA A 230 21.28 -8.40 -3.46
CA ALA A 230 22.45 -7.64 -3.04
C ALA A 230 22.07 -6.30 -2.40
N VAL A 231 21.10 -5.57 -2.96
CA VAL A 231 20.55 -4.34 -2.39
C VAL A 231 19.94 -4.62 -1.00
N PHE A 232 19.16 -5.70 -0.87
CA PHE A 232 18.60 -6.12 0.42
C PHE A 232 19.69 -6.44 1.44
N ALA A 233 20.67 -7.27 1.06
CA ALA A 233 21.77 -7.66 1.94
C ALA A 233 22.60 -6.45 2.40
N LEU A 234 22.90 -5.52 1.49
CA LEU A 234 23.62 -4.27 1.82
C LEU A 234 22.82 -3.38 2.77
N HIS A 235 21.51 -3.23 2.54
CA HIS A 235 20.61 -2.45 3.40
C HIS A 235 20.55 -3.02 4.83
N CYS A 236 20.27 -4.32 4.97
CA CYS A 236 20.27 -4.98 6.28
C CYS A 236 21.65 -4.94 6.95
N THR A 237 22.73 -5.12 6.19
CA THR A 237 24.10 -5.07 6.71
C THR A 237 24.49 -3.68 7.20
N TYR A 238 24.06 -2.62 6.52
CA TYR A 238 24.27 -1.24 6.96
C TYR A 238 23.58 -0.99 8.32
N LEU A 239 22.29 -1.33 8.42
CA LEU A 239 21.50 -1.12 9.64
C LEU A 239 21.93 -2.03 10.80
N ALA A 240 22.29 -3.29 10.54
CA ALA A 240 22.72 -4.23 11.57
C ALA A 240 24.08 -3.89 12.21
N ARG A 241 24.94 -3.14 11.51
CA ARG A 241 26.25 -2.71 12.01
C ARG A 241 26.22 -1.41 12.83
N ARG A 242 25.07 -0.74 12.92
CA ARG A 242 24.90 0.45 13.75
C ARG A 242 24.42 0.07 15.14
N GLU A 243 25.05 0.64 16.17
CA GLU A 243 24.62 0.51 17.57
C GLU A 243 23.17 0.99 17.75
N ARG A 244 22.85 2.16 17.19
CA ARG A 244 21.48 2.70 17.11
C ARG A 244 20.91 2.52 15.70
N PHE A 245 19.64 2.13 15.60
CA PHE A 245 18.97 1.96 14.32
C PHE A 245 18.83 3.29 13.57
N ASP A 246 19.31 3.37 12.32
CA ASP A 246 19.23 4.57 11.49
C ASP A 246 17.85 4.62 10.80
N TYR A 247 16.83 5.01 11.59
CA TYR A 247 15.44 5.10 11.15
C TYR A 247 15.28 6.04 9.95
N GLY A 248 15.99 7.18 9.95
CA GLY A 248 15.96 8.15 8.85
C GLY A 248 16.51 7.59 7.54
N TYR A 249 17.57 6.77 7.56
CA TYR A 249 17.99 6.00 6.38
C TYR A 249 16.93 4.96 5.97
N ASN A 250 16.38 4.20 6.92
CA ASN A 250 15.39 3.17 6.64
C ASN A 250 14.13 3.72 5.94
N VAL A 251 13.59 4.84 6.43
CA VAL A 251 12.44 5.52 5.81
C VAL A 251 12.79 5.96 4.39
N ARG A 252 13.91 6.66 4.18
CA ARG A 252 14.35 7.13 2.84
C ARG A 252 14.54 5.97 1.86
N PHE A 253 15.11 4.84 2.32
CA PHE A 253 15.25 3.64 1.50
C PHE A 253 13.89 3.08 1.06
N ASN A 254 12.98 2.86 2.01
CA ASN A 254 11.65 2.32 1.72
C ASN A 254 10.81 3.26 0.84
N VAL A 255 10.89 4.58 1.04
CA VAL A 255 10.29 5.59 0.16
C VAL A 255 10.84 5.46 -1.28
N GLY A 256 12.14 5.27 -1.45
CA GLY A 256 12.76 5.04 -2.77
C GLY A 256 12.27 3.77 -3.47
N VAL A 257 12.12 2.66 -2.72
CA VAL A 257 11.56 1.40 -3.24
C VAL A 257 10.08 1.54 -3.57
N ALA A 258 9.30 2.25 -2.75
CA ALA A 258 7.89 2.55 -3.00
C ALA A 258 7.70 3.39 -4.26
N LEU A 259 8.47 4.48 -4.43
CA LEU A 259 8.49 5.30 -5.64
C LEU A 259 8.83 4.49 -6.88
N SER A 260 9.88 3.67 -6.82
CA SER A 260 10.27 2.77 -7.91
C SER A 260 9.14 1.81 -8.29
N THR A 261 8.43 1.29 -7.29
CA THR A 261 7.28 0.40 -7.48
C THR A 261 6.09 1.13 -8.12
N ILE A 262 5.79 2.35 -7.68
CA ILE A 262 4.73 3.19 -8.27
C ILE A 262 5.05 3.48 -9.74
N LEU A 263 6.26 3.99 -10.05
CA LEU A 263 6.69 4.29 -11.42
C LEU A 263 6.59 3.07 -12.34
N LEU A 264 7.04 1.91 -11.86
CA LEU A 264 6.97 0.64 -12.59
C LEU A 264 5.53 0.23 -12.94
N TRP A 265 4.61 0.32 -11.99
CA TRP A 265 3.21 -0.02 -12.24
C TRP A 265 2.46 1.07 -13.01
N SER A 266 2.86 2.35 -12.90
CA SER A 266 2.40 3.42 -13.80
C SER A 266 2.80 3.15 -15.25
N ALA A 267 4.02 2.67 -15.51
CA ALA A 267 4.44 2.22 -16.83
C ALA A 267 3.66 0.98 -17.31
N TRP A 268 3.23 0.10 -16.41
CA TRP A 268 2.38 -1.05 -16.75
C TRP A 268 1.00 -0.63 -17.31
N LEU A 269 0.44 0.50 -16.86
CA LEU A 269 -0.85 1.03 -17.37
C LEU A 269 -0.83 1.30 -18.88
N SER A 270 0.30 1.78 -19.39
CA SER A 270 0.51 2.06 -20.82
C SER A 270 0.96 0.82 -21.60
N SER A 271 1.47 -0.22 -20.93
CA SER A 271 2.12 -1.38 -21.55
C SER A 271 1.15 -2.42 -22.13
N TYR A 272 1.68 -3.24 -23.04
CA TYR A 272 1.07 -4.49 -23.51
C TYR A 272 1.65 -5.65 -22.69
N PRO A 273 0.93 -6.22 -21.70
CA PRO A 273 1.60 -6.93 -20.61
C PRO A 273 2.20 -8.31 -20.91
N SER A 274 2.29 -8.75 -22.17
CA SER A 274 3.14 -9.88 -22.53
C SER A 274 3.49 -9.82 -24.01
N ALA A 275 4.60 -10.46 -24.42
CA ALA A 275 4.99 -10.58 -25.83
C ALA A 275 3.92 -11.26 -26.73
N ARG A 276 2.90 -11.89 -26.14
CA ARG A 276 1.76 -12.50 -26.85
C ARG A 276 0.45 -11.73 -26.70
N ALA A 277 0.41 -10.72 -25.84
CA ALA A 277 -0.79 -9.96 -25.53
C ALA A 277 -1.13 -9.02 -26.69
N ARG A 278 -2.06 -9.45 -27.55
CA ARG A 278 -2.60 -8.63 -28.65
C ARG A 278 -3.41 -7.41 -28.14
N PHE A 279 -3.85 -7.47 -26.89
CA PHE A 279 -4.67 -6.45 -26.24
C PHE A 279 -4.13 -6.15 -24.84
N ARG A 280 -4.39 -4.93 -24.35
CA ARG A 280 -4.11 -4.55 -22.96
C ARG A 280 -4.96 -5.40 -22.02
N ALA A 281 -4.42 -5.75 -20.85
CA ALA A 281 -5.13 -6.55 -19.85
C ALA A 281 -6.42 -5.82 -19.39
N PRO A 282 -7.60 -6.47 -19.31
CA PRO A 282 -8.84 -5.81 -18.90
C PRO A 282 -8.80 -5.19 -17.50
N HIS A 283 -7.89 -5.66 -16.64
CA HIS A 283 -7.63 -5.17 -15.29
C HIS A 283 -6.45 -4.20 -15.20
N TYR A 284 -6.06 -3.53 -16.30
CA TYR A 284 -4.92 -2.61 -16.30
C TYR A 284 -5.02 -1.44 -15.30
N LEU A 285 -6.23 -1.04 -14.89
CA LEU A 285 -6.46 -0.02 -13.86
C LEU A 285 -6.51 -0.58 -12.42
N ALA A 286 -6.60 -1.91 -12.25
CA ALA A 286 -6.77 -2.53 -10.94
C ALA A 286 -5.65 -2.23 -9.90
N PRO A 287 -4.36 -2.10 -10.27
CA PRO A 287 -3.32 -1.75 -9.29
C PRO A 287 -3.33 -0.26 -8.91
N LEU A 288 -3.99 0.64 -9.64
CA LEU A 288 -4.01 2.07 -9.31
C LEU A 288 -4.58 2.35 -7.92
N ALA A 289 -5.71 1.73 -7.59
CA ALA A 289 -6.35 1.92 -6.29
C ALA A 289 -5.40 1.59 -5.12
N PRO A 290 -4.81 0.38 -5.02
CA PRO A 290 -3.84 0.09 -3.95
C PRO A 290 -2.54 0.91 -4.04
N LEU A 291 -2.06 1.30 -5.23
CA LEU A 291 -0.85 2.13 -5.37
C LEU A 291 -1.03 3.58 -4.95
N VAL A 292 -2.25 4.12 -5.01
CA VAL A 292 -2.59 5.46 -4.50
C VAL A 292 -3.00 5.39 -3.04
N LEU A 293 -3.77 4.36 -2.67
CA LEU A 293 -4.31 4.21 -1.33
C LEU A 293 -3.23 3.81 -0.31
N LEU A 294 -2.24 2.97 -0.65
CA LEU A 294 -1.19 2.59 0.30
C LEU A 294 -0.36 3.80 0.76
N PRO A 295 0.21 4.65 -0.13
CA PRO A 295 0.94 5.84 0.33
C PRO A 295 0.05 6.89 0.99
N ALA A 296 -1.22 6.99 0.60
CA ALA A 296 -2.18 7.89 1.25
C ALA A 296 -2.50 7.45 2.69
N LEU A 297 -2.59 6.15 2.94
CA LEU A 297 -2.79 5.60 4.28
C LEU A 297 -1.51 5.60 5.10
N THR A 298 -0.32 5.39 4.52
CA THR A 298 0.96 5.57 5.22
C THR A 298 1.14 7.02 5.70
N ALA A 299 0.50 8.01 5.05
CA ALA A 299 0.47 9.37 5.58
C ALA A 299 -0.33 9.52 6.89
N LEU A 300 -1.06 8.49 7.36
CA LEU A 300 -1.64 8.47 8.71
C LEU A 300 -0.57 8.37 9.80
N GLU A 301 0.58 7.73 9.54
CA GLU A 301 1.71 7.70 10.50
C GLU A 301 2.22 9.11 10.79
N LEU A 302 2.11 10.05 9.85
CA LEU A 302 2.49 11.46 10.03
C LEU A 302 1.59 12.23 11.02
N LEU A 303 0.48 11.62 11.47
CA LEU A 303 -0.36 12.18 12.51
C LEU A 303 0.24 11.98 13.91
N ASP A 304 1.08 10.95 14.08
CA ASP A 304 1.81 10.58 15.31
C ASP A 304 1.06 10.91 16.62
N PHE A 305 -0.20 10.48 16.72
CA PHE A 305 -1.07 10.86 17.83
C PHE A 305 -0.98 9.87 18.98
N ALA A 306 -1.10 10.40 20.21
CA ALA A 306 -1.01 9.61 21.44
C ALA A 306 -2.13 8.56 21.57
N PRO A 307 -1.84 7.36 22.10
CA PRO A 307 -2.77 6.25 22.13
C PRO A 307 -3.98 6.54 23.02
N PHE A 308 -5.17 6.17 22.54
CA PHE A 308 -6.43 6.29 23.26
C PHE A 308 -7.23 4.98 23.23
N GLY A 309 -8.35 4.95 23.94
CA GLY A 309 -9.18 3.77 24.08
C GLY A 309 -10.29 3.94 25.12
N PRO A 310 -11.22 2.98 25.22
CA PRO A 310 -12.33 3.03 26.16
C PRO A 310 -11.81 2.98 27.61
N GLY A 311 -12.48 3.69 28.53
CA GLY A 311 -12.13 3.67 29.95
C GLY A 311 -10.75 4.24 30.30
N GLY A 312 -10.15 5.07 29.44
CA GLY A 312 -8.80 5.61 29.64
C GLY A 312 -7.66 4.66 29.25
N LEU A 313 -7.98 3.51 28.66
CA LEU A 313 -6.97 2.56 28.18
C LEU A 313 -6.17 3.13 27.00
N ARG A 314 -4.85 3.05 27.04
CA ARG A 314 -3.94 3.55 25.99
C ARG A 314 -3.63 2.44 24.98
N LEU A 315 -4.49 2.25 23.97
CA LEU A 315 -4.48 1.06 23.07
C LEU A 315 -4.34 1.36 21.57
N LEU A 316 -4.95 2.44 21.07
CA LEU A 316 -5.06 2.76 19.64
C LEU A 316 -4.33 4.06 19.32
N ASP A 317 -3.33 3.99 18.45
CA ASP A 317 -2.54 5.12 17.96
C ASP A 317 -2.60 5.25 16.42
N ALA A 318 -1.79 6.16 15.86
CA ALA A 318 -1.64 6.34 14.42
C ALA A 318 -1.11 5.09 13.70
N HIS A 319 -0.15 4.38 14.30
CA HIS A 319 0.48 3.20 13.72
C HIS A 319 -0.51 2.02 13.66
N ALA A 320 -1.22 1.72 14.74
CA ALA A 320 -2.26 0.69 14.73
C ALA A 320 -3.37 0.98 13.69
N LEU A 321 -3.77 2.25 13.51
CA LEU A 321 -4.70 2.62 12.43
C LEU A 321 -4.10 2.37 11.03
N TRP A 322 -2.82 2.67 10.82
CA TRP A 322 -2.14 2.32 9.58
C TRP A 322 -2.19 0.81 9.32
N HIS A 323 -1.80 -0.03 10.29
CA HIS A 323 -1.91 -1.49 10.21
C HIS A 323 -3.32 -1.95 9.82
N LEU A 324 -4.36 -1.47 10.51
CA LEU A 324 -5.75 -1.83 10.21
C LEU A 324 -6.13 -1.46 8.76
N SER A 325 -5.71 -0.28 8.32
CA SER A 325 -6.05 0.23 6.99
C SER A 325 -5.39 -0.57 5.85
N THR A 326 -4.15 -1.06 6.06
CA THR A 326 -3.42 -1.82 5.03
C THR A 326 -4.05 -3.18 4.74
N VAL A 327 -4.78 -3.81 5.68
CA VAL A 327 -5.45 -5.12 5.48
C VAL A 327 -6.33 -5.09 4.22
N SER A 328 -7.13 -4.05 4.05
CA SER A 328 -8.03 -3.87 2.90
C SER A 328 -7.26 -3.67 1.59
N VAL A 329 -6.15 -2.93 1.65
CA VAL A 329 -5.27 -2.68 0.50
C VAL A 329 -4.57 -3.96 0.04
N VAL A 330 -4.02 -4.73 0.99
CA VAL A 330 -3.40 -6.05 0.75
C VAL A 330 -4.42 -7.00 0.10
N ARG A 331 -5.66 -7.03 0.59
CA ARG A 331 -6.74 -7.83 -0.03
C ARG A 331 -7.08 -7.38 -1.44
N ALA A 332 -7.09 -6.08 -1.73
CA ALA A 332 -7.29 -5.55 -3.09
C ALA A 332 -6.11 -5.93 -4.00
N TRP A 333 -4.88 -5.85 -3.50
CA TRP A 333 -3.67 -6.25 -4.23
C TRP A 333 -3.70 -7.72 -4.64
N TYR A 334 -4.05 -8.65 -3.73
CA TYR A 334 -4.14 -10.06 -4.09
C TYR A 334 -5.25 -10.38 -5.10
N ARG A 335 -6.39 -9.68 -5.06
CA ARG A 335 -7.43 -9.80 -6.09
C ARG A 335 -6.90 -9.41 -7.47
N PHE A 336 -6.07 -8.36 -7.54
CA PHE A 336 -5.37 -7.97 -8.75
C PHE A 336 -4.37 -9.05 -9.22
N LEU A 337 -3.46 -9.51 -8.34
CA LEU A 337 -2.46 -10.54 -8.67
C LEU A 337 -3.10 -11.86 -9.14
N GLU A 338 -4.19 -12.29 -8.51
CA GLU A 338 -4.97 -13.46 -8.91
C GLU A 338 -5.56 -13.28 -10.32
N LYS A 339 -6.25 -12.16 -10.57
CA LYS A 339 -6.87 -11.87 -11.87
C LYS A 339 -5.82 -11.80 -12.98
N ASP A 340 -4.65 -11.27 -12.67
CA ASP A 340 -3.52 -11.17 -13.58
C ASP A 340 -2.89 -12.53 -13.93
N VAL A 341 -2.72 -13.43 -12.95
CA VAL A 341 -2.31 -14.82 -13.21
C VAL A 341 -3.35 -15.56 -14.06
N ARG A 342 -4.64 -15.45 -13.72
CA ARG A 342 -5.74 -16.08 -14.48
C ARG A 342 -5.80 -15.57 -15.92
N TRP A 343 -5.61 -14.26 -16.14
CA TRP A 343 -5.57 -13.68 -17.47
C TRP A 343 -4.40 -14.19 -18.30
N ILE A 344 -3.19 -14.29 -17.72
CA ILE A 344 -2.03 -14.91 -18.37
C ILE A 344 -2.28 -16.38 -18.71
N ASP A 345 -2.95 -17.12 -17.82
CA ASP A 345 -3.33 -18.51 -18.06
C ASP A 345 -4.36 -18.68 -19.19
N GLY A 346 -5.18 -17.65 -19.42
CA GLY A 346 -6.14 -17.59 -20.52
C GLY A 346 -5.54 -17.29 -21.90
N GLN A 347 -4.30 -16.78 -22.00
CA GLN A 347 -3.72 -16.32 -23.28
C GLN A 347 -3.28 -17.45 -24.24
N GLY A 348 -3.32 -18.72 -23.83
CA GLY A 348 -2.76 -19.85 -24.60
C GLY A 348 -3.68 -20.42 -25.67
N GLU A 349 -4.98 -20.30 -25.44
CA GLU A 349 -6.10 -20.70 -26.29
C GLU A 349 -6.87 -19.43 -26.65
N GLY A 350 -7.76 -19.46 -27.65
CA GLY A 350 -8.36 -18.27 -28.29
C GLY A 350 -9.36 -17.45 -27.45
N GLY A 351 -9.13 -17.29 -26.14
CA GLY A 351 -10.03 -16.74 -25.12
C GLY A 351 -11.07 -17.76 -24.64
N ASP A 352 -11.69 -17.62 -23.47
CA ASP A 352 -11.25 -17.15 -22.14
C ASP A 352 -12.25 -17.78 -21.15
N PRO A 353 -11.84 -18.38 -20.01
CA PRO A 353 -12.80 -18.82 -18.98
C PRO A 353 -13.55 -17.68 -18.26
N GLY A 354 -13.39 -16.39 -18.64
CA GLY A 354 -14.17 -15.28 -18.09
C GLY A 354 -14.23 -13.96 -18.88
N SER A 355 -14.12 -13.96 -20.22
CA SER A 355 -14.05 -12.71 -21.01
C SER A 355 -15.40 -12.03 -21.23
N VAL A 356 -15.42 -10.69 -21.12
CA VAL A 356 -16.52 -9.82 -21.60
C VAL A 356 -16.35 -9.40 -23.08
N LEU A 357 -15.25 -9.79 -23.74
CA LEU A 357 -14.98 -9.51 -25.15
C LEU A 357 -14.85 -10.82 -25.95
N PRO A 358 -15.34 -10.86 -27.20
CA PRO A 358 -15.51 -12.13 -27.92
C PRO A 358 -14.20 -12.73 -28.42
N ALA A 359 -14.19 -14.07 -28.51
CA ALA A 359 -13.10 -14.84 -29.11
C ALA A 359 -12.83 -14.41 -30.56
N ALA A 360 -11.55 -14.42 -30.95
CA ALA A 360 -11.18 -14.26 -32.36
C ALA A 360 -11.56 -15.54 -33.12
N PRO A 361 -12.16 -15.45 -34.32
CA PRO A 361 -12.59 -16.63 -35.08
C PRO A 361 -11.39 -17.52 -35.43
N SER A 362 -11.57 -18.84 -35.29
CA SER A 362 -10.55 -19.83 -35.58
C SER A 362 -10.26 -19.91 -37.08
N MET A 363 -9.04 -19.53 -37.47
CA MET A 363 -8.49 -19.81 -38.80
C MET A 363 -8.13 -21.30 -38.90
N SER A 364 -9.13 -22.17 -39.08
CA SER A 364 -8.93 -23.61 -39.28
C SER A 364 -10.07 -24.26 -40.08
N ALA A 365 -10.25 -23.82 -41.33
CA ALA A 365 -11.06 -24.51 -42.34
C ALA A 365 -10.61 -24.10 -43.76
N ALA A 366 -9.34 -24.35 -44.10
CA ALA A 366 -8.78 -24.07 -45.43
C ALA A 366 -7.57 -24.98 -45.76
N ALA A 367 -7.76 -26.30 -45.67
CA ALA A 367 -6.80 -27.29 -46.18
C ALA A 367 -7.54 -28.59 -46.59
N GLY A 368 -7.37 -29.00 -47.86
CA GLY A 368 -8.10 -30.10 -48.53
C GLY A 368 -9.34 -29.56 -49.25
N VAL A 369 -9.39 -29.46 -50.58
CA VAL A 369 -9.11 -30.48 -51.61
C VAL A 369 -8.43 -29.84 -52.84
N GLY A 370 -7.48 -30.53 -53.46
CA GLY A 370 -6.87 -30.09 -54.73
C GLY A 370 -6.21 -31.24 -55.49
N GLY A 371 -6.73 -31.54 -56.69
CA GLY A 371 -6.26 -32.59 -57.60
C GLY A 371 -6.85 -33.99 -57.30
N GLY A 372 -7.41 -34.72 -58.27
CA GLY A 372 -7.72 -34.40 -59.67
C GLY A 372 -7.94 -35.68 -60.50
N GLY A 373 -8.68 -35.59 -61.62
CA GLY A 373 -8.69 -36.65 -62.66
C GLY A 373 -10.04 -37.24 -63.06
N ALA A 374 -10.45 -36.92 -64.29
CA ALA A 374 -11.19 -37.72 -65.28
C ALA A 374 -12.47 -38.53 -64.90
N GLY A 375 -13.53 -38.34 -65.71
CA GLY A 375 -14.71 -39.22 -65.76
C GLY A 375 -15.83 -38.60 -66.60
N ALA A 376 -16.44 -39.34 -67.51
CA ALA A 376 -17.41 -38.84 -68.48
C ALA A 376 -18.88 -39.16 -68.09
N GLY A 377 -19.85 -38.46 -68.70
CA GLY A 377 -21.17 -39.02 -68.98
C GLY A 377 -22.41 -38.19 -68.62
N GLY A 378 -23.08 -37.66 -69.64
CA GLY A 378 -24.55 -37.70 -69.80
C GLY A 378 -25.48 -36.78 -68.97
N GLY A 379 -26.59 -36.36 -69.61
CA GLY A 379 -27.88 -36.23 -68.90
C GLY A 379 -28.48 -34.82 -68.66
N ARG A 380 -29.13 -34.27 -69.69
CA ARG A 380 -30.43 -33.53 -69.70
C ARG A 380 -31.00 -32.84 -68.44
N SER A 381 -31.64 -31.68 -68.72
CA SER A 381 -32.64 -30.92 -67.92
C SER A 381 -32.11 -30.16 -66.69
N GLY A 382 -32.62 -28.98 -66.31
CA GLY A 382 -33.60 -28.09 -66.95
C GLY A 382 -34.18 -27.08 -65.92
N GLY A 383 -34.45 -25.83 -66.32
CA GLY A 383 -35.29 -24.91 -65.54
C GLY A 383 -34.63 -23.63 -64.96
N ALA A 384 -35.10 -22.49 -65.47
CA ALA A 384 -35.35 -21.20 -64.80
C ALA A 384 -34.22 -20.42 -64.05
N ALA A 385 -34.00 -19.20 -64.55
CA ALA A 385 -33.45 -18.02 -63.86
C ALA A 385 -34.52 -17.40 -62.88
N PRO A 386 -34.29 -16.32 -62.08
CA PRO A 386 -33.23 -15.30 -62.26
C PRO A 386 -32.53 -14.68 -61.03
N SER A 387 -31.44 -13.98 -61.34
CA SER A 387 -30.76 -12.85 -60.68
C SER A 387 -31.16 -12.36 -59.26
N ALA A 388 -30.13 -12.17 -58.42
CA ALA A 388 -30.05 -11.02 -57.50
C ALA A 388 -28.58 -10.55 -57.35
N HIS A 389 -28.34 -9.24 -57.34
CA HIS A 389 -27.00 -8.65 -57.35
C HIS A 389 -26.23 -8.81 -56.03
N GLY A 390 -24.91 -8.95 -56.13
CA GLY A 390 -24.02 -9.11 -54.97
C GLY A 390 -23.69 -7.82 -54.22
N ALA A 391 -23.42 -7.96 -52.92
CA ALA A 391 -22.77 -6.94 -52.09
C ALA A 391 -21.51 -7.56 -51.44
N GLY A 392 -20.33 -7.03 -51.76
CA GLY A 392 -19.05 -7.62 -51.37
C GLY A 392 -18.70 -7.47 -49.87
N PRO A 393 -17.70 -8.25 -49.38
CA PRO A 393 -17.36 -8.38 -47.95
C PRO A 393 -16.74 -7.13 -47.27
N ALA A 394 -16.77 -5.97 -47.93
CA ALA A 394 -16.35 -4.68 -47.36
C ALA A 394 -17.46 -4.00 -46.55
N ALA A 395 -18.73 -4.15 -46.97
CA ALA A 395 -19.87 -3.50 -46.31
C ALA A 395 -20.13 -4.08 -44.90
N SER A 396 -19.97 -5.41 -44.75
CA SER A 396 -20.10 -6.10 -43.46
C SER A 396 -19.01 -5.69 -42.46
N ARG A 397 -17.75 -5.54 -42.92
CA ARG A 397 -16.65 -5.05 -42.07
C ARG A 397 -16.87 -3.62 -41.58
N ARG A 398 -17.35 -2.70 -42.44
CA ARG A 398 -17.68 -1.33 -42.02
C ARG A 398 -18.84 -1.28 -41.02
N ARG A 399 -19.92 -2.05 -41.23
CA ARG A 399 -21.02 -2.15 -40.26
C ARG A 399 -20.55 -2.70 -38.91
N ALA A 400 -19.71 -3.74 -38.90
CA ALA A 400 -19.14 -4.30 -37.67
C ALA A 400 -18.24 -3.29 -36.90
N SER A 401 -17.42 -2.51 -37.60
CA SER A 401 -16.58 -1.48 -36.97
C SER A 401 -17.40 -0.33 -36.39
N LEU A 402 -18.46 0.11 -37.09
CA LEU A 402 -19.35 1.17 -36.62
C LEU A 402 -20.15 0.73 -35.37
N PHE A 403 -20.72 -0.47 -35.39
CA PHE A 403 -21.43 -1.03 -34.23
C PHE A 403 -20.51 -1.18 -32.99
N THR A 404 -19.23 -1.47 -33.21
CA THR A 404 -18.22 -1.57 -32.15
C THR A 404 -17.86 -0.19 -31.58
N LEU A 405 -17.73 0.84 -32.43
CA LEU A 405 -17.52 2.23 -31.99
C LEU A 405 -18.73 2.79 -31.23
N GLU A 406 -19.96 2.52 -31.70
CA GLU A 406 -21.17 2.94 -31.01
C GLU A 406 -21.32 2.28 -29.63
N ARG A 407 -21.00 0.98 -29.51
CA ARG A 407 -20.92 0.30 -28.20
C ARG A 407 -19.83 0.91 -27.31
N LEU A 408 -18.63 1.17 -27.81
CA LEU A 408 -17.56 1.80 -27.02
C LEU A 408 -17.95 3.21 -26.54
N HIS A 409 -18.65 4.00 -27.35
CA HIS A 409 -19.21 5.29 -26.94
C HIS A 409 -20.39 5.14 -25.94
N ALA A 410 -21.19 4.08 -26.02
CA ALA A 410 -22.23 3.80 -25.04
C ALA A 410 -21.65 3.35 -23.68
N GLU A 411 -20.67 2.45 -23.69
CA GLU A 411 -19.94 2.00 -22.49
C GLU A 411 -19.20 3.17 -21.83
N GLY A 412 -18.52 4.00 -22.61
CA GLY A 412 -17.84 5.21 -22.15
C GLY A 412 -18.81 6.16 -21.45
N ARG A 413 -19.96 6.46 -22.06
CA ARG A 413 -20.99 7.32 -21.44
C ARG A 413 -21.52 6.77 -20.11
N ARG A 414 -21.77 5.45 -20.02
CA ARG A 414 -22.18 4.81 -18.75
C ARG A 414 -21.14 4.97 -17.65
N VAL A 415 -19.85 4.83 -17.97
CA VAL A 415 -18.77 5.05 -17.00
C VAL A 415 -18.71 6.52 -16.55
N THR A 416 -18.94 7.48 -17.44
CA THR A 416 -19.00 8.91 -17.09
C THR A 416 -20.23 9.26 -16.22
N GLU A 417 -21.38 8.64 -16.47
CA GLU A 417 -22.60 8.82 -15.66
C GLU A 417 -22.44 8.20 -14.26
N VAL A 418 -21.87 7.00 -14.15
CA VAL A 418 -21.54 6.39 -12.85
C VAL A 418 -20.50 7.23 -12.09
N GLY A 419 -19.51 7.81 -12.79
CA GLY A 419 -18.55 8.75 -12.19
C GLY A 419 -19.20 10.03 -11.66
N ARG A 420 -20.21 10.57 -12.37
CA ARG A 420 -21.00 11.73 -11.91
C ARG A 420 -21.90 11.38 -10.72
N GLY A 421 -22.54 10.22 -10.72
CA GLY A 421 -23.35 9.74 -9.59
C GLY A 421 -22.54 9.48 -8.31
N LEU A 422 -21.22 9.31 -8.43
CA LEU A 422 -20.29 9.13 -7.31
C LEU A 422 -19.51 10.41 -6.95
N GLY A 423 -19.87 11.57 -7.50
CA GLY A 423 -19.27 12.87 -7.15
C GLY A 423 -17.83 13.09 -7.65
N LEU A 424 -17.27 12.20 -8.47
CA LEU A 424 -15.89 12.28 -8.98
C LEU A 424 -15.78 13.19 -10.21
N GLY A 425 -16.04 14.48 -10.01
CA GLY A 425 -16.21 15.48 -11.07
C GLY A 425 -15.01 16.40 -11.35
N ILE A 426 -13.76 15.90 -11.42
CA ILE A 426 -12.60 16.74 -11.82
C ILE A 426 -11.64 16.00 -12.76
N LEU A 427 -11.87 16.11 -14.08
CA LEU A 427 -10.80 16.23 -15.10
C LEU A 427 -11.44 16.62 -16.44
N GLY A 428 -11.41 17.92 -16.77
CA GLY A 428 -12.17 18.48 -17.89
C GLY A 428 -11.49 19.67 -18.57
N MET A 429 -10.18 19.58 -18.84
CA MET A 429 -9.47 20.51 -19.72
C MET A 429 -8.41 19.79 -20.56
N VAL A 430 -7.99 20.43 -21.65
CA VAL A 430 -7.06 19.95 -22.70
C VAL A 430 -7.68 18.99 -23.73
N THR A 431 -8.43 19.58 -24.67
CA THR A 431 -8.45 19.12 -26.07
C THR A 431 -8.16 20.31 -26.99
N PRO A 432 -7.23 20.20 -27.96
CA PRO A 432 -6.98 21.28 -28.92
C PRO A 432 -8.04 21.26 -30.03
N ARG A 433 -8.64 22.42 -30.33
CA ARG A 433 -9.52 22.59 -31.49
C ARG A 433 -8.71 22.84 -32.76
N LEU A 434 -8.87 21.98 -33.76
CA LEU A 434 -8.56 22.30 -35.15
C LEU A 434 -9.71 23.15 -35.74
N GLY A 435 -9.37 24.20 -36.49
CA GLY A 435 -10.33 25.20 -36.99
C GLY A 435 -10.91 24.90 -38.38
N GLY A 436 -12.06 25.51 -38.67
CA GLY A 436 -12.79 25.49 -39.94
C GLY A 436 -14.12 26.26 -39.78
N PRO A 437 -14.60 27.04 -40.77
CA PRO A 437 -15.40 28.25 -40.50
C PRO A 437 -16.94 28.08 -40.43
N ALA A 438 -17.59 29.18 -40.00
CA ALA A 438 -19.04 29.38 -39.79
C ALA A 438 -19.86 29.52 -41.12
N PRO A 439 -21.21 29.62 -41.07
CA PRO A 439 -21.94 30.86 -40.68
C PRO A 439 -22.86 30.64 -39.44
N ALA A 440 -23.21 31.60 -38.58
CA ALA A 440 -23.76 32.96 -38.70
C ALA A 440 -25.31 33.02 -38.62
N GLU A 441 -25.82 33.39 -37.43
CA GLU A 441 -27.16 33.90 -37.04
C GLU A 441 -27.19 33.91 -35.49
N GLY A 442 -27.82 34.83 -34.74
CA GLY A 442 -28.50 36.09 -35.08
C GLY A 442 -29.20 36.67 -33.84
N GLY A 443 -28.81 37.88 -33.37
CA GLY A 443 -29.49 38.67 -32.32
C GLY A 443 -29.51 38.11 -30.88
N ALA A 444 -30.05 38.81 -29.88
CA ALA A 444 -30.15 40.27 -29.64
C ALA A 444 -30.69 40.52 -28.20
N ALA A 445 -30.12 41.50 -27.47
CA ALA A 445 -30.65 42.14 -26.24
C ALA A 445 -31.04 41.23 -25.03
N GLY A 446 -31.12 41.71 -23.78
CA GLY A 446 -30.80 43.02 -23.21
C GLY A 446 -31.33 43.14 -21.77
N HIS A 447 -30.79 44.09 -20.99
CA HIS A 447 -31.23 44.53 -19.65
C HIS A 447 -31.23 43.50 -18.48
N GLY A 448 -30.96 43.90 -17.23
CA GLY A 448 -30.42 45.17 -16.73
C GLY A 448 -30.77 45.46 -15.26
N ARG A 449 -29.89 46.20 -14.55
CA ARG A 449 -30.08 46.82 -13.20
C ARG A 449 -30.31 45.80 -12.05
N SER A 450 -30.13 46.10 -10.76
CA SER A 450 -29.73 47.31 -10.00
C SER A 450 -28.95 46.83 -8.75
N ALA A 451 -27.90 47.52 -8.27
CA ALA A 451 -27.91 48.47 -7.13
C ALA A 451 -28.34 47.88 -5.75
N SER A 452 -27.76 48.23 -4.58
CA SER A 452 -26.56 49.04 -4.24
C SER A 452 -26.37 49.16 -2.71
N ARG A 453 -25.12 49.41 -2.24
CA ARG A 453 -24.73 50.10 -0.96
C ARG A 453 -25.12 49.42 0.39
N GLY A 454 -24.40 49.62 1.50
CA GLY A 454 -23.07 50.22 1.70
C GLY A 454 -22.85 50.92 3.07
N GLY A 455 -21.72 50.62 3.75
CA GLY A 455 -21.08 51.42 4.84
C GLY A 455 -21.64 51.29 6.27
N ALA A 456 -21.03 51.86 7.33
CA ALA A 456 -19.62 52.22 7.64
C ALA A 456 -19.47 52.85 9.06
N GLY A 457 -18.35 52.60 9.77
CA GLY A 457 -17.90 53.32 11.02
C GLY A 457 -18.65 52.99 12.33
N GLY A 458 -18.14 53.22 13.56
CA GLY A 458 -16.87 53.65 14.18
C GLY A 458 -17.04 53.60 15.73
N ALA A 459 -16.10 53.25 16.62
CA ALA A 459 -14.87 53.92 17.10
C ALA A 459 -14.93 54.30 18.62
N GLY A 460 -13.86 53.97 19.39
CA GLY A 460 -13.52 54.49 20.74
C GLY A 460 -14.10 53.77 21.98
N ALA A 461 -13.60 53.91 23.23
CA ALA A 461 -12.27 54.28 23.80
C ALA A 461 -12.29 54.15 25.37
N GLN A 462 -11.13 54.27 26.06
CA GLN A 462 -10.91 54.28 27.54
C GLN A 462 -10.97 52.89 28.24
N GLY A 463 -10.23 52.57 29.32
CA GLY A 463 -9.15 53.26 30.08
C GLY A 463 -8.62 52.37 31.24
N GLY A 464 -7.38 52.57 31.73
CA GLY A 464 -6.76 51.81 32.87
C GLY A 464 -7.14 52.37 34.27
N PRO A 465 -6.34 52.21 35.36
CA PRO A 465 -4.90 51.84 35.43
C PRO A 465 -4.45 50.95 36.65
N GLY A 466 -3.11 50.78 36.83
CA GLY A 466 -2.42 50.41 38.10
C GLY A 466 -2.07 48.91 38.29
N GLU A 467 -0.92 48.50 38.87
CA GLU A 467 0.30 49.22 39.32
C GLU A 467 1.53 48.26 39.36
N GLU A 468 2.68 48.71 39.87
CA GLU A 468 4.06 48.17 39.75
C GLU A 468 4.39 46.97 40.72
N ALA A 469 5.59 46.34 40.86
CA ALA A 469 6.98 46.70 40.49
C ALA A 469 8.02 45.52 40.51
N LYS A 470 9.16 45.74 39.82
CA LYS A 470 10.59 45.40 40.13
C LYS A 470 11.13 43.98 40.49
N ALA A 471 12.14 43.57 39.69
CA ALA A 471 13.49 43.01 40.04
C ALA A 471 13.59 41.65 40.79
N ALA A 472 14.66 40.83 40.76
CA ALA A 472 16.02 40.86 40.15
C ALA A 472 16.46 39.39 39.83
N ARG A 473 17.23 39.07 38.76
CA ARG A 473 18.71 38.91 38.68
C ARG A 473 19.34 37.65 39.36
N ALA A 474 19.93 36.77 38.54
CA ALA A 474 20.91 35.69 38.86
C ALA A 474 20.42 34.54 39.79
N ASP A 475 20.90 33.30 39.71
CA ASP A 475 21.99 32.68 38.91
C ASP A 475 21.47 31.52 38.01
#